data_AF-A0A0Q8DH25-F1
#
_entry.id   AF-A0A0Q8DH25-F1
#
_cell.length_a   1.000
_cell.length_b   1.000
_cell.length_c   1.000
_cell.angle_alpha   90.00
_cell.angle_beta   90.00
_cell.angle_gamma   90.00
#
_symmetry.space_group_name_H-M   'P 1'
#
loop_
_entity.id
_entity.type
_entity.pdbx_description
1 polymer ?
#
loop_
_entity_poly.entity_id
_entity_poly.type
_entity_poly.pdbx_seq_one_letter_code
_entity_poly.pdbx_strand_id
1 'polypeptide(L)'
;MRLLRGMLERTPVPEGQTTASSGDGGSLFPVRYRQRLVAELKLDAATARGLMRALLDACRTSDESTQIACLQDFADGFRRTALIKDVQFYPYLRCALEHDTMAMVHFNEVQADVRRHVLRIEAILVEYLGAPWDATCRRRFVPDVARAASLLGRLLRQEESTLFPLYLPPDQYRYLGGSVPRENGGRAG
;
A
#
# COMPACT_ATOMS: atom_id res chain seq x y z
N MET A 1 8.64 47.17 -40.72
CA MET A 1 9.68 48.23 -40.78
C MET A 1 10.29 48.39 -39.38
N ARG A 2 11.62 48.10 -39.27
CA ARG A 2 12.64 48.60 -38.31
C ARG A 2 12.31 48.59 -36.80
N LEU A 3 12.95 47.75 -35.97
CA LEU A 3 14.35 47.71 -35.45
C LEU A 3 14.50 48.43 -34.10
N LEU A 4 15.17 47.76 -33.15
CA LEU A 4 16.13 48.19 -32.09
C LEU A 4 16.07 47.13 -30.95
N ARG A 5 17.02 46.21 -30.70
CA ARG A 5 18.49 46.18 -30.53
C ARG A 5 18.99 46.76 -29.20
N GLY A 6 19.65 45.90 -28.41
CA GLY A 6 20.55 46.22 -27.27
C GLY A 6 19.87 45.99 -25.91
N MET A 7 20.49 45.40 -24.87
CA MET A 7 21.91 45.27 -24.53
C MET A 7 22.16 44.03 -23.65
N LEU A 8 23.37 43.46 -23.80
CA LEU A 8 24.01 42.54 -22.84
C LEU A 8 24.38 43.29 -21.56
N GLU A 9 24.19 42.67 -20.40
CA GLU A 9 25.12 42.78 -19.26
C GLU A 9 25.26 41.44 -18.54
N ARG A 10 26.50 41.17 -18.14
CA ARG A 10 27.06 39.90 -17.66
C ARG A 10 27.33 40.03 -16.14
N THR A 11 26.86 39.05 -15.35
CA THR A 11 27.48 38.44 -14.12
C THR A 11 27.74 39.33 -12.87
N PRO A 12 27.74 38.80 -11.60
CA PRO A 12 28.47 37.59 -11.20
C PRO A 12 27.77 36.59 -10.25
N VAL A 13 28.33 35.38 -10.27
CA VAL A 13 28.16 34.27 -9.33
C VAL A 13 28.84 34.61 -7.99
N PRO A 14 28.25 34.32 -6.82
CA PRO A 14 29.00 34.16 -5.59
C PRO A 14 29.19 32.67 -5.30
N GLU A 15 30.44 32.20 -5.43
CA GLU A 15 30.92 31.02 -4.71
C GLU A 15 31.09 31.39 -3.24
N GLY A 16 30.56 30.56 -2.35
CA GLY A 16 30.68 30.73 -0.90
C GLY A 16 30.27 29.45 -0.18
N GLN A 17 31.26 28.62 0.10
CA GLN A 17 31.17 27.35 0.82
C GLN A 17 30.44 27.51 2.17
N THR A 18 29.61 26.52 2.50
CA THR A 18 29.33 26.16 3.90
C THR A 18 29.47 24.66 4.06
N THR A 19 30.20 24.32 5.11
CA THR A 19 30.71 23.03 5.53
C THR A 19 29.64 22.01 5.94
N ALA A 20 29.98 20.74 5.69
CA ALA A 20 29.59 19.54 6.43
C ALA A 20 28.09 19.30 6.74
N SER A 21 27.51 18.31 6.05
CA SER A 21 26.53 17.40 6.65
C SER A 21 26.78 16.02 6.02
N SER A 22 27.60 15.18 6.65
CA SER A 22 27.13 14.16 7.60
C SER A 22 26.33 13.06 6.91
N GLY A 23 27.03 11.97 6.61
CA GLY A 23 26.48 10.62 6.55
C GLY A 23 25.46 10.37 5.44
N ASP A 24 25.96 10.07 4.24
CA ASP A 24 25.24 9.17 3.34
C ASP A 24 25.26 7.76 3.94
N GLY A 25 24.54 7.59 5.04
CA GLY A 25 24.08 6.32 5.54
C GLY A 25 22.96 5.86 4.61
N GLY A 26 23.34 5.50 3.39
CA GLY A 26 22.44 4.93 2.40
C GLY A 26 21.69 3.78 3.07
N SER A 27 20.39 3.99 3.27
CA SER A 27 19.52 2.94 3.80
C SER A 27 19.64 1.74 2.87
N LEU A 28 20.11 0.60 3.38
CA LEU A 28 20.12 -0.68 2.67
C LEU A 28 18.71 -1.04 2.13
N PHE A 29 17.67 -0.42 2.70
CA PHE A 29 16.29 -0.54 2.27
C PHE A 29 15.86 0.68 1.44
N PRO A 30 15.37 0.50 0.20
CA PRO A 30 14.81 1.60 -0.61
C PRO A 30 13.55 2.22 0.03
N VAL A 31 12.92 1.54 0.99
CA VAL A 31 11.78 2.03 1.77
C VAL A 31 12.09 1.98 3.27
N ARG A 32 11.89 3.10 3.98
CA ARG A 32 12.17 3.21 5.42
C ARG A 32 11.06 2.57 6.25
N TYR A 33 11.44 1.88 7.33
CA TYR A 33 10.51 1.38 8.34
C TYR A 33 9.71 2.51 8.99
N ARG A 34 8.39 2.33 9.15
CA ARG A 34 7.49 3.25 9.84
C ARG A 34 6.82 2.53 11.00
N GLN A 35 7.23 2.86 12.22
CA GLN A 35 6.78 2.17 13.45
C GLN A 35 5.26 2.07 13.61
N ARG A 36 4.51 3.09 13.16
CA ARG A 36 3.04 3.15 13.31
C ARG A 36 2.25 2.60 12.13
N LEU A 37 2.92 2.18 11.04
CA LEU A 37 2.24 1.83 9.79
C LEU A 37 1.22 0.70 9.97
N VAL A 38 1.56 -0.39 10.67
CA VAL A 38 0.60 -1.49 10.89
C VAL A 38 -0.59 -1.05 11.75
N ALA A 39 -0.37 -0.17 12.74
CA ALA A 39 -1.46 0.35 13.54
C ALA A 39 -2.40 1.22 12.69
N GLU A 40 -1.84 2.09 11.84
CA GLU A 40 -2.59 2.88 10.85
C GLU A 40 -3.38 1.97 9.89
N LEU A 41 -2.75 0.94 9.32
CA LEU A 41 -3.42 -0.01 8.41
C LEU A 41 -4.54 -0.82 9.08
N LYS A 42 -4.43 -1.14 10.38
CA LYS A 42 -5.51 -1.78 11.14
C LYS A 42 -6.71 -0.84 11.34
N LEU A 43 -6.46 0.45 11.59
CA LEU A 43 -7.52 1.46 11.67
C LEU A 43 -8.20 1.65 10.31
N ASP A 44 -7.42 1.69 9.23
CA ASP A 44 -7.94 1.72 7.87
C ASP A 44 -8.79 0.49 7.56
N ALA A 45 -8.37 -0.71 7.97
CA ALA A 45 -9.14 -1.94 7.82
C ALA A 45 -10.49 -1.88 8.57
N ALA A 46 -10.51 -1.31 9.78
CA ALA A 46 -11.76 -1.08 10.52
C ALA A 46 -12.67 -0.08 9.80
N THR A 47 -12.09 1.00 9.26
CA THR A 47 -12.79 2.01 8.47
C THR A 47 -13.41 1.39 7.21
N ALA A 48 -12.63 0.60 6.45
CA ALA A 48 -13.10 -0.09 5.25
C ALA A 48 -14.28 -1.05 5.54
N ARG A 49 -14.23 -1.78 6.67
CA ARG A 49 -15.36 -2.60 7.13
C ARG A 49 -16.59 -1.76 7.46
N GLY A 50 -16.41 -0.59 8.08
CA GLY A 50 -17.48 0.36 8.38
C GLY A 50 -18.15 0.89 7.12
N LEU A 51 -17.35 1.34 6.13
CA LEU A 51 -17.82 1.82 4.84
C LEU A 51 -18.57 0.73 4.06
N MET A 52 -18.03 -0.50 4.02
CA MET A 52 -18.70 -1.64 3.38
C MET A 52 -20.04 -1.97 4.07
N ARG A 53 -20.11 -1.85 5.40
CA ARG A 53 -21.38 -2.04 6.14
C ARG A 53 -22.39 -0.96 5.77
N ALA A 54 -21.98 0.31 5.74
CA ALA A 54 -22.85 1.41 5.33
C ALA A 54 -23.39 1.21 3.90
N LEU A 55 -22.53 0.76 2.98
CA LEU A 55 -22.93 0.42 1.61
C LEU A 55 -23.95 -0.74 1.57
N LEU A 56 -23.73 -1.80 2.35
CA LEU A 56 -24.68 -2.91 2.45
C LEU A 56 -26.02 -2.49 3.08
N ASP A 57 -25.99 -1.55 4.04
CA ASP A 57 -27.21 -1.00 4.63
C ASP A 57 -27.96 -0.11 3.62
N ALA A 58 -27.25 0.70 2.83
CA ALA A 58 -27.83 1.48 1.73
C ALA A 58 -28.50 0.59 0.67
N CYS A 59 -27.93 -0.59 0.39
CA CYS A 59 -28.53 -1.59 -0.52
C CYS A 59 -29.90 -2.12 -0.05
N ARG A 60 -30.28 -1.93 1.22
CA ARG A 60 -31.61 -2.30 1.73
C ARG A 60 -32.68 -1.26 1.39
N THR A 61 -32.27 -0.07 0.95
CA THR A 61 -33.16 0.99 0.51
C THR A 61 -33.21 1.02 -1.02
N SER A 62 -34.29 1.53 -1.60
CA SER A 62 -34.38 1.77 -3.05
C SER A 62 -33.79 3.13 -3.47
N ASP A 63 -32.98 3.76 -2.60
CA ASP A 63 -32.37 5.06 -2.88
C ASP A 63 -31.01 4.88 -3.58
N GLU A 64 -31.04 4.98 -4.90
CA GLU A 64 -29.87 4.89 -5.77
C GLU A 64 -28.82 5.98 -5.46
N SER A 65 -29.26 7.19 -5.11
CA SER A 65 -28.34 8.28 -4.81
C SER A 65 -27.50 7.99 -3.57
N THR A 66 -28.14 7.44 -2.53
CA THR A 66 -27.46 6.98 -1.31
C THR A 66 -26.55 5.78 -1.59
N GLN A 67 -26.98 4.82 -2.42
CA GLN A 67 -26.15 3.67 -2.80
C GLN A 67 -24.87 4.10 -3.53
N ILE A 68 -24.98 5.03 -4.48
CA ILE A 68 -23.83 5.58 -5.23
C ILE A 68 -22.90 6.35 -4.29
N ALA A 69 -23.43 7.18 -3.40
CA ALA A 69 -22.62 7.93 -2.45
C ALA A 69 -21.82 6.99 -1.52
N CYS A 70 -22.47 5.98 -0.92
CA CYS A 70 -21.77 5.00 -0.10
C CYS A 70 -20.75 4.17 -0.89
N LEU A 71 -21.01 3.89 -2.17
CA LEU A 71 -20.08 3.17 -3.03
C LEU A 71 -18.83 4.01 -3.31
N GLN A 72 -18.99 5.32 -3.54
CA GLN A 72 -17.89 6.26 -3.72
C GLN A 72 -17.04 6.37 -2.46
N ASP A 73 -17.66 6.57 -1.29
CA ASP A 73 -16.95 6.64 -0.01
C ASP A 73 -16.13 5.38 0.26
N PHE A 74 -16.72 4.21 0.01
CA PHE A 74 -16.01 2.94 0.11
C PHE A 74 -14.84 2.84 -0.88
N ALA A 75 -15.06 3.21 -2.15
CA ALA A 75 -14.02 3.16 -3.17
C ALA A 75 -12.82 4.05 -2.84
N ASP A 76 -13.07 5.28 -2.38
CA ASP A 76 -12.02 6.24 -2.03
C ASP A 76 -11.20 5.76 -0.83
N GLY A 77 -11.88 5.27 0.21
CA GLY A 77 -11.21 4.66 1.37
C GLY A 77 -10.38 3.44 0.97
N PHE A 78 -10.96 2.54 0.19
CA PHE A 78 -10.31 1.32 -0.27
C PHE A 78 -9.05 1.60 -1.10
N ARG A 79 -9.14 2.49 -2.08
CA ARG A 79 -8.02 2.87 -2.97
C ARG A 79 -6.92 3.60 -2.22
N ARG A 80 -7.27 4.49 -1.28
CA ARG A 80 -6.29 5.18 -0.42
C ARG A 80 -5.44 4.18 0.37
N THR A 81 -6.08 3.24 1.05
CA THR A 81 -5.37 2.22 1.83
C THR A 81 -4.57 1.26 0.94
N ALA A 82 -5.09 0.89 -0.24
CA ALA A 82 -4.34 0.10 -1.21
C ALA A 82 -3.04 0.80 -1.65
N LEU A 83 -3.10 2.10 -1.94
CA LEU A 83 -1.94 2.89 -2.32
C LEU A 83 -0.87 2.94 -1.22
N ILE A 84 -1.27 3.15 0.04
CA ILE A 84 -0.34 3.12 1.18
C ILE A 84 0.38 1.77 1.24
N LYS A 85 -0.35 0.68 1.04
CA LYS A 85 0.23 -0.66 1.06
C LYS A 85 1.20 -0.90 -0.10
N ASP A 86 0.84 -0.49 -1.31
CA ASP A 86 1.66 -0.66 -2.51
C ASP A 86 2.94 0.19 -2.52
N VAL A 87 2.90 1.37 -1.90
CA VAL A 87 4.05 2.29 -1.87
C VAL A 87 4.96 2.05 -0.67
N GLN A 88 4.42 1.61 0.47
CA GLN A 88 5.19 1.53 1.71
C GLN A 88 5.26 0.13 2.30
N PHE A 89 4.11 -0.50 2.53
CA PHE A 89 4.05 -1.76 3.28
C PHE A 89 4.70 -2.93 2.53
N TYR A 90 4.24 -3.22 1.31
CA TYR A 90 4.75 -4.35 0.54
C TYR A 90 6.20 -4.18 0.08
N PRO A 91 6.63 -3.00 -0.41
CA PRO A 91 8.04 -2.80 -0.76
C PRO A 91 8.96 -2.97 0.44
N TYR A 92 8.57 -2.50 1.62
CA TYR A 92 9.35 -2.71 2.84
C TYR A 92 9.50 -4.20 3.16
N LEU A 93 8.39 -4.96 3.19
CA LEU A 93 8.44 -6.40 3.46
C LEU A 93 9.29 -7.16 2.44
N ARG A 94 9.21 -6.78 1.16
CA ARG A 94 10.02 -7.41 0.12
C ARG A 94 11.51 -7.21 0.34
N CYS A 95 11.94 -6.02 0.74
CA CYS A 95 13.35 -5.79 1.05
C CYS A 95 13.74 -6.44 2.38
N ALA A 96 12.89 -6.37 3.40
CA ALA A 96 13.17 -6.93 4.72
C ALA A 96 13.31 -8.46 4.72
N LEU A 97 12.60 -9.15 3.83
CA LEU A 97 12.61 -10.62 3.72
C LEU A 97 13.56 -11.14 2.64
N GLU A 98 14.34 -10.28 1.97
CA GLU A 98 15.12 -10.67 0.78
C GLU A 98 16.14 -11.80 1.02
N HIS A 99 16.61 -11.94 2.27
CA HIS A 99 17.56 -12.97 2.68
C HIS A 99 16.91 -14.20 3.34
N ASP A 100 15.59 -14.21 3.54
CA ASP A 100 14.84 -15.37 4.02
C ASP A 100 14.01 -15.94 2.87
N THR A 101 14.53 -16.97 2.19
CA THR A 101 13.89 -17.57 1.02
C THR A 101 12.50 -18.12 1.34
N MET A 102 12.31 -18.75 2.51
CA MET A 102 11.02 -19.36 2.86
C MET A 102 9.98 -18.29 3.19
N ALA A 103 10.36 -17.28 3.98
CA ALA A 103 9.46 -16.16 4.25
C ALA A 103 9.14 -15.36 2.99
N MET A 104 10.10 -15.20 2.07
CA MET A 104 9.89 -14.52 0.80
C MET A 104 8.92 -15.27 -0.11
N VAL A 105 9.05 -16.60 -0.24
CA VAL A 105 8.09 -17.42 -1.00
C VAL A 105 6.68 -17.26 -0.43
N HIS A 106 6.54 -17.43 0.89
CA HIS A 106 5.25 -17.28 1.56
C HIS A 106 4.66 -15.87 1.39
N PHE A 107 5.48 -14.83 1.55
CA PHE A 107 5.08 -13.44 1.31
C PHE A 107 4.56 -13.24 -0.12
N ASN A 108 5.26 -13.74 -1.13
CA ASN A 108 4.87 -13.58 -2.53
C ASN A 108 3.56 -14.29 -2.85
N GLU A 109 3.35 -15.51 -2.33
CA GLU A 109 2.08 -16.24 -2.48
C GLU A 109 0.91 -15.47 -1.87
N VAL A 110 1.08 -15.04 -0.63
CA VAL A 110 0.05 -14.29 0.10
C VAL A 110 -0.22 -12.93 -0.57
N GLN A 111 0.82 -12.23 -1.02
CA GLN A 111 0.69 -10.96 -1.74
C GLN A 111 -0.05 -11.15 -3.07
N ALA A 112 0.25 -12.21 -3.81
CA ALA A 112 -0.44 -12.51 -5.07
C ALA A 112 -1.94 -12.76 -4.84
N ASP A 113 -2.29 -13.49 -3.79
CA ASP A 113 -3.67 -13.78 -3.40
C ASP A 113 -4.43 -12.50 -2.99
N VAL A 114 -3.82 -11.69 -2.13
CA VAL A 114 -4.31 -10.37 -1.75
C VAL A 114 -4.55 -9.50 -2.98
N ARG A 115 -3.59 -9.44 -3.91
CA ARG A 115 -3.72 -8.67 -5.15
C ARG A 115 -4.89 -9.14 -6.01
N ARG A 116 -5.14 -10.46 -6.10
CA ARG A 116 -6.32 -10.99 -6.81
C ARG A 116 -7.63 -10.53 -6.17
N HIS A 117 -7.70 -10.44 -4.85
CA HIS A 117 -8.87 -9.90 -4.16
C HIS A 117 -9.06 -8.41 -4.43
N VAL A 118 -7.99 -7.62 -4.35
CA VAL A 118 -8.01 -6.18 -4.64
C VAL A 118 -8.53 -5.90 -6.05
N LEU A 119 -7.97 -6.58 -7.05
CA LEU A 119 -8.38 -6.39 -8.45
C LEU A 119 -9.84 -6.76 -8.70
N ARG A 120 -10.36 -7.79 -8.03
CA ARG A 120 -11.77 -8.19 -8.16
C ARG A 120 -12.73 -7.18 -7.51
N ILE A 121 -12.34 -6.61 -6.37
CA ILE A 121 -13.13 -5.53 -5.74
C ILE A 121 -13.08 -4.30 -6.65
N GLU A 122 -11.91 -3.90 -7.13
CA GLU A 122 -11.75 -2.74 -8.01
C GLU A 122 -12.55 -2.88 -9.30
N ALA A 123 -12.59 -4.08 -9.91
CA ALA A 123 -13.41 -4.32 -11.09
C ALA A 123 -14.91 -4.08 -10.84
N ILE A 124 -15.41 -4.45 -9.65
CA ILE A 124 -16.79 -4.15 -9.24
C ILE A 124 -16.97 -2.64 -9.07
N LEU A 125 -16.04 -1.97 -8.39
CA LEU A 125 -16.11 -0.52 -8.19
C LEU A 125 -16.13 0.24 -9.52
N VAL A 126 -15.27 -0.12 -10.47
CA VAL A 126 -15.18 0.49 -11.79
C VAL A 126 -16.47 0.28 -12.58
N GLU A 127 -17.06 -0.91 -12.54
CA GLU A 127 -18.34 -1.20 -13.21
C GLU A 127 -19.44 -0.23 -12.77
N TYR A 128 -19.61 -0.05 -11.45
CA TYR A 128 -20.75 0.70 -10.90
C TYR A 128 -20.50 2.22 -10.75
N LEU A 129 -19.23 2.66 -10.73
CA LEU A 129 -18.87 4.09 -10.69
C LEU A 129 -18.53 4.66 -12.06
N GLY A 130 -18.23 3.82 -13.05
CA GLY A 130 -17.81 4.23 -14.38
C GLY A 130 -18.90 4.18 -15.46
N ALA A 131 -20.06 3.58 -15.17
CA ALA A 131 -21.12 3.37 -16.15
C ALA A 131 -22.50 3.87 -15.66
N PRO A 132 -23.42 4.22 -16.58
CA PRO A 132 -24.80 4.56 -16.22
C PRO A 132 -25.53 3.39 -15.56
N TRP A 133 -26.37 3.69 -14.57
CA TRP A 133 -27.17 2.71 -13.85
C TRP A 133 -28.43 2.33 -14.65
N ASP A 134 -28.28 1.39 -15.57
CA ASP A 134 -29.41 0.81 -16.30
C ASP A 134 -30.13 -0.29 -15.50
N ALA A 135 -31.15 -0.93 -16.10
CA ALA A 135 -31.90 -1.99 -15.44
C ALA A 135 -31.05 -3.24 -15.12
N THR A 136 -30.04 -3.54 -15.94
CA THR A 136 -29.14 -4.68 -15.74
C THR A 136 -28.19 -4.44 -14.58
N CYS A 137 -27.61 -3.24 -14.54
CA CYS A 137 -26.77 -2.73 -13.47
C CYS A 137 -27.49 -2.81 -12.12
N ARG A 138 -28.69 -2.23 -12.03
CA ARG A 138 -29.52 -2.26 -10.81
C ARG A 138 -29.83 -3.67 -10.32
N ARG A 139 -30.11 -4.61 -11.23
CA ARG A 139 -30.39 -6.01 -10.87
C ARG A 139 -29.17 -6.72 -10.28
N ARG A 140 -27.97 -6.38 -10.74
CA ARG A 140 -26.71 -7.03 -10.36
C ARG A 140 -25.99 -6.35 -9.20
N PHE A 141 -26.34 -5.10 -8.90
CA PHE A 141 -25.64 -4.29 -7.91
C PHE A 141 -25.50 -4.96 -6.55
N VAL A 142 -26.62 -5.31 -5.92
CA VAL A 142 -26.64 -5.92 -4.57
C VAL A 142 -25.83 -7.23 -4.49
N PRO A 143 -26.02 -8.23 -5.39
CA PRO A 143 -25.22 -9.45 -5.33
C PRO A 143 -23.72 -9.20 -5.58
N ASP A 144 -23.36 -8.23 -6.42
CA ASP A 144 -21.96 -7.88 -6.67
C ASP A 144 -21.34 -7.15 -5.47
N VAL A 145 -22.06 -6.24 -4.80
CA VAL A 145 -21.62 -5.62 -3.54
C VAL A 145 -21.44 -6.67 -2.44
N ALA A 146 -22.36 -7.61 -2.29
CA ALA A 146 -22.22 -8.71 -1.33
C ALA A 146 -20.98 -9.58 -1.62
N ARG A 147 -20.67 -9.81 -2.90
CA ARG A 147 -19.44 -10.48 -3.33
C ARG A 147 -18.20 -9.66 -2.96
N ALA A 148 -18.22 -8.34 -3.19
CA ALA A 148 -17.13 -7.44 -2.79
C ALA A 148 -16.91 -7.46 -1.27
N ALA A 149 -17.97 -7.46 -0.47
CA ALA A 149 -17.88 -7.58 0.99
C ALA A 149 -17.20 -8.89 1.44
N SER A 150 -17.54 -10.02 0.81
CA SER A 150 -16.89 -11.31 1.07
C SER A 150 -15.41 -11.33 0.68
N LEU A 151 -15.07 -10.72 -0.46
CA LEU A 151 -13.68 -10.55 -0.91
C LEU A 151 -12.89 -9.67 0.07
N LEU A 152 -13.45 -8.53 0.48
CA LEU A 152 -12.84 -7.62 1.45
C LEU A 152 -12.59 -8.33 2.79
N GLY A 153 -13.57 -9.10 3.28
CA GLY A 153 -13.41 -9.86 4.51
C GLY A 153 -12.27 -10.88 4.45
N ARG A 154 -12.08 -11.57 3.31
CA ARG A 154 -10.95 -12.49 3.10
C ARG A 154 -9.62 -11.75 3.02
N LEU A 155 -9.58 -10.69 2.21
CA LEU A 155 -8.42 -9.81 2.04
C LEU A 155 -7.89 -9.32 3.40
N LEU A 156 -8.76 -8.69 4.20
CA LEU A 156 -8.36 -8.10 5.48
C LEU A 156 -7.91 -9.16 6.48
N ARG A 157 -8.59 -10.31 6.54
CA ARG A 157 -8.16 -11.41 7.41
C ARG A 157 -6.77 -11.90 7.05
N GLN A 158 -6.49 -12.10 5.77
CA GLN A 158 -5.19 -12.59 5.29
C GLN A 158 -4.07 -11.57 5.56
N GLU A 159 -4.33 -10.28 5.33
CA GLU A 159 -3.38 -9.23 5.69
C GLU A 159 -3.11 -9.21 7.22
N GLU A 160 -4.16 -9.25 8.03
CA GLU A 160 -4.07 -9.16 9.49
C GLU A 160 -3.43 -10.39 10.15
N SER A 161 -3.73 -11.59 9.66
CA SER A 161 -3.23 -12.84 10.24
C SER A 161 -1.84 -13.21 9.76
N THR A 162 -1.45 -12.74 8.57
CA THR A 162 -0.27 -13.27 7.88
C THR A 162 0.75 -12.18 7.56
N LEU A 163 0.35 -11.06 6.95
CA LEU A 163 1.31 -10.05 6.51
C LEU A 163 1.69 -9.06 7.61
N PHE A 164 0.72 -8.59 8.39
CA PHE A 164 0.99 -7.62 9.47
C PHE A 164 1.98 -8.12 10.52
N PRO A 165 1.96 -9.40 10.94
CA PRO A 165 2.98 -9.94 11.85
C PRO A 165 4.40 -9.94 11.28
N LEU A 166 4.56 -9.95 9.95
CA LEU A 166 5.88 -9.94 9.31
C LEU A 166 6.51 -8.54 9.24
N TYR A 167 5.79 -7.49 9.62
CA TYR A 167 6.27 -6.11 9.57
C TYR A 167 6.93 -5.72 10.89
N LEU A 168 8.23 -5.97 10.96
CA LEU A 168 9.07 -5.75 12.14
C LEU A 168 10.05 -4.61 11.88
N PRO A 169 10.67 -4.03 12.92
CA PRO A 169 11.87 -3.20 12.77
C PRO A 169 13.01 -3.94 12.04
N PRO A 170 13.88 -3.25 11.27
CA PRO A 170 14.95 -3.87 10.48
C PRO A 170 15.91 -4.78 11.28
N ASP A 171 16.18 -4.44 12.54
CA ASP A 171 17.05 -5.18 13.44
C ASP A 171 16.47 -6.54 13.89
N GLN A 172 15.17 -6.75 13.72
CA GLN A 172 14.48 -7.95 14.19
C GLN A 172 14.40 -9.06 13.13
N TYR A 173 14.74 -8.78 11.87
CA TYR A 173 14.80 -9.80 10.79
C TYR A 173 16.03 -10.71 10.88
N ARG A 174 17.04 -10.34 11.69
CA ARG A 174 18.31 -11.08 11.83
C ARG A 174 18.18 -12.45 12.50
N TYR A 175 16.99 -12.86 12.94
CA TYR A 175 16.75 -14.13 13.62
C TYR A 175 16.13 -15.22 12.73
N LEU A 176 15.87 -14.95 11.46
CA LEU A 176 15.23 -15.95 10.57
C LEU A 176 16.22 -16.71 9.68
N GLY A 177 17.42 -16.17 9.46
CA GLY A 177 18.55 -16.86 8.83
C GLY A 177 19.59 -17.22 9.88
N GLY A 178 19.84 -18.52 10.08
CA GLY A 178 20.70 -19.05 11.13
C GLY A 178 22.00 -18.28 11.36
N SER A 179 22.34 -18.15 12.64
CA SER A 179 23.67 -17.73 13.11
C SER A 179 24.76 -18.52 12.37
N VAL A 180 25.48 -17.87 11.46
CA VAL A 180 26.79 -18.37 11.03
C VAL A 180 27.68 -18.29 12.26
N PRO A 181 28.24 -19.42 12.75
CA PRO A 181 29.20 -19.36 13.85
C PRO A 181 30.36 -18.49 13.38
N ARG A 182 30.68 -17.44 14.13
CA ARG A 182 31.98 -16.79 14.00
C ARG A 182 33.03 -17.85 14.31
N GLU A 183 33.70 -18.35 13.28
CA GLU A 183 34.95 -19.09 13.45
C GLU A 183 35.94 -18.17 14.15
N ASN A 184 36.03 -18.30 15.47
CA ASN A 184 37.22 -17.93 16.23
C ASN A 184 38.31 -18.95 15.88
N GLY A 185 38.91 -18.80 14.71
CA GLY A 185 40.09 -19.54 14.25
C GLY A 185 41.39 -18.80 14.56
N GLY A 186 41.50 -18.18 15.74
CA GLY A 186 42.79 -17.77 16.27
C GLY A 186 43.54 -19.01 16.74
N ARG A 187 44.48 -19.51 15.95
CA ARG A 187 45.58 -20.31 16.47
C ARG A 187 46.88 -19.89 15.78
N ALA A 188 47.62 -19.07 16.52
CA ALA A 188 49.06 -19.01 16.43
C ALA A 188 49.65 -20.39 16.77
N GLY A 189 50.71 -20.75 16.06
CA GLY A 189 51.55 -21.92 16.25
C GLY A 189 52.66 -21.88 15.23
#